data_AF-A0A2P4PDY7-F1
#
_entry.id   AF-A0A2P4PDY7-F1
#
_cell.length_a   1.000
_cell.length_b   1.000
_cell.length_c   1.000
_cell.angle_alpha   90.00
_cell.angle_beta   90.00
_cell.angle_gamma   90.00
#
_symmetry.space_group_name_H-M   'P 1'
#
loop_
_entity.id
_entity.type
_entity.pdbx_description
1 polymer ?
#
loop_
_entity_poly.entity_id
_entity_poly.type
_entity_poly.pdbx_seq_one_letter_code
_entity_poly.pdbx_strand_id
1 'polypeptide(L)'
;YPQKKLIKDIDPNEVQKFKESFDNNITKVLTEVDEGYEESITRWADNSIRKAGIVVQATCLNDIVKTVNFANKNNLDFAVCCGGHSTSGSSSSEGGIVLNMRKLNKVRVDTEKKLIYAQGGALFGEVDSEAWKYGLATVGGIVHLTGIGGLSLGGGFGYLTSKHGLTVDNVMGATIVTADGEVRELSANKNEDLFWAIRGCGINFGVVYEFIFKAHEQKEIVVGLLAFPAEKLDSAVEATNTWLRNRGIDENITFIINRLPPENKPTIKLVLFSNDPSEQVFRKTFSIIYECGEPIYEKVERMPYPKLNMLLDESSNYGIRKAVLSAQVDHFNISSVREAYDSFVNFTNENPEATYSFIAIDLIDGKKIA
;
A
#
# COMPACT_ATOMS: atom_id res chain seq x y z
N TYR A 1 3.29 6.66 27.38
CA TYR A 1 4.22 5.54 27.09
C TYR A 1 5.58 5.87 27.68
N PRO A 2 6.28 4.89 28.30
CA PRO A 2 7.63 5.12 28.79
C PRO A 2 8.56 5.52 27.65
N GLN A 3 9.48 6.45 27.90
CA GLN A 3 10.44 6.88 26.90
C GLN A 3 11.30 5.69 26.46
N LYS A 4 11.38 5.47 25.15
CA LYS A 4 12.23 4.44 24.56
C LYS A 4 13.68 4.90 24.56
N LYS A 5 14.61 3.95 24.74
CA LYS A 5 16.04 4.19 24.59
C LYS A 5 16.43 4.27 23.12
N LEU A 6 17.53 4.92 22.84
CA LEU A 6 18.17 4.97 21.52
C LEU A 6 19.47 4.16 21.55
N ILE A 7 20.03 3.86 20.38
CA ILE A 7 21.29 3.10 20.26
C ILE A 7 22.44 3.77 21.04
N LYS A 8 22.48 5.11 21.04
CA LYS A 8 23.49 5.88 21.79
C LYS A 8 23.42 5.69 23.31
N ASP A 9 22.30 5.19 23.84
CA ASP A 9 22.09 4.96 25.27
C ASP A 9 22.49 3.53 25.71
N ILE A 10 22.93 2.69 24.77
CA ILE A 10 23.32 1.29 25.00
C ILE A 10 24.85 1.16 25.05
N ASP A 11 25.36 0.24 25.89
CA ASP A 11 26.78 -0.07 25.94
C ASP A 11 27.30 -0.43 24.52
N PRO A 12 28.32 0.28 23.99
CA PRO A 12 28.91 -0.01 22.69
C PRO A 12 29.36 -1.47 22.54
N ASN A 13 29.80 -2.13 23.62
CA ASN A 13 30.16 -3.55 23.59
C ASN A 13 28.93 -4.45 23.38
N GLU A 14 27.78 -4.07 23.92
CA GLU A 14 26.52 -4.81 23.70
C GLU A 14 26.02 -4.62 22.26
N VAL A 15 26.12 -3.39 21.73
CA VAL A 15 25.83 -3.10 20.33
C VAL A 15 26.75 -3.90 19.40
N GLN A 16 28.05 -3.95 19.70
CA GLN A 16 29.01 -4.71 18.90
C GLN A 16 28.70 -6.21 18.93
N LYS A 17 28.39 -6.80 20.10
CA LYS A 17 27.96 -8.19 20.22
C LYS A 17 26.68 -8.47 19.44
N PHE A 18 25.75 -7.52 19.42
CA PHE A 18 24.53 -7.64 18.60
C PHE A 18 24.88 -7.69 17.12
N LYS A 19 25.74 -6.78 16.61
CA LYS A 19 26.21 -6.81 15.21
C LYS A 19 26.90 -8.13 14.87
N GLU A 20 27.77 -8.63 15.73
CA GLU A 20 28.51 -9.89 15.55
C GLU A 20 27.64 -11.14 15.64
N SER A 21 26.40 -11.03 16.16
CA SER A 21 25.48 -12.15 16.24
C SER A 21 24.90 -12.56 14.87
N PHE A 22 25.06 -11.74 13.83
CA PHE A 22 24.57 -11.99 12.47
C PHE A 22 25.65 -12.60 11.58
N ASP A 23 25.23 -13.35 10.56
CA ASP A 23 26.15 -13.73 9.48
C ASP A 23 26.37 -12.52 8.56
N ASN A 24 27.49 -11.83 8.77
CA ASN A 24 27.84 -10.61 8.06
C ASN A 24 28.05 -10.81 6.54
N ASN A 25 28.15 -12.06 6.06
CA ASN A 25 28.22 -12.33 4.62
C ASN A 25 26.83 -12.19 3.95
N ILE A 26 25.75 -12.23 4.73
CA ILE A 26 24.38 -12.28 4.23
C ILE A 26 23.57 -11.09 4.75
N THR A 27 23.60 -10.89 6.08
CA THR A 27 22.82 -9.87 6.79
C THR A 27 23.70 -8.67 7.09
N LYS A 28 23.29 -7.50 6.60
CA LYS A 28 23.98 -6.24 6.86
C LYS A 28 23.37 -5.55 8.08
N VAL A 29 24.21 -5.16 9.03
CA VAL A 29 23.83 -4.32 10.18
C VAL A 29 24.56 -2.99 10.06
N LEU A 30 23.85 -1.98 9.56
CA LEU A 30 24.40 -0.71 9.12
C LEU A 30 24.23 0.37 10.19
N THR A 31 25.20 1.27 10.27
CA THR A 31 25.22 2.51 11.04
C THR A 31 25.58 3.67 10.10
N GLU A 32 25.52 4.92 10.57
CA GLU A 32 25.79 6.12 9.74
C GLU A 32 27.15 6.11 9.02
N VAL A 33 28.13 5.35 9.52
CA VAL A 33 29.47 5.27 8.91
C VAL A 33 29.61 4.16 7.87
N ASP A 34 28.60 3.28 7.74
CA ASP A 34 28.65 2.13 6.85
C ASP A 34 28.13 2.48 5.44
N GLU A 35 28.79 1.95 4.41
CA GLU A 35 28.32 2.08 3.03
C GLU A 35 26.93 1.43 2.86
N GLY A 36 26.01 2.14 2.19
CA GLY A 36 24.64 1.69 1.99
C GLY A 36 23.66 2.14 3.08
N TYR A 37 24.13 2.84 4.13
CA TYR A 37 23.26 3.30 5.21
C TYR A 37 22.21 4.31 4.72
N GLU A 38 22.61 5.33 3.97
CA GLU A 38 21.70 6.37 3.46
C GLU A 38 20.59 5.76 2.60
N GLU A 39 20.92 4.82 1.71
CA GLU A 39 19.97 4.08 0.90
C GLU A 39 19.00 3.24 1.76
N SER A 40 19.50 2.68 2.88
CA SER A 40 18.72 1.82 3.76
C SER A 40 17.65 2.55 4.58
N ILE A 41 17.82 3.87 4.78
CA ILE A 41 16.86 4.73 5.49
C ILE A 41 15.90 5.48 4.55
N THR A 42 16.06 5.35 3.23
CA THR A 42 15.13 5.96 2.26
C THR A 42 13.69 5.51 2.49
N ARG A 43 12.74 6.43 2.25
CA ARG A 43 11.30 6.19 2.36
C ARG A 43 10.60 6.71 1.13
N TRP A 44 9.39 6.23 0.91
CA TRP A 44 8.56 6.69 -0.20
C TRP A 44 8.24 8.19 -0.12
N ALA A 45 8.14 8.71 1.10
CA ALA A 45 7.94 10.13 1.40
C ALA A 45 9.17 10.67 2.15
N ASP A 46 9.81 11.73 1.63
CA ASP A 46 11.07 12.27 2.17
C ASP A 46 10.91 12.76 3.61
N ASN A 47 9.75 13.33 3.94
CA ASN A 47 9.40 13.78 5.30
C ASN A 47 9.27 12.62 6.31
N SER A 48 9.30 11.37 5.87
CA SER A 48 9.29 10.17 6.73
C SER A 48 10.69 9.56 6.97
N ILE A 49 11.74 10.11 6.36
CA ILE A 49 13.12 9.66 6.59
C ILE A 49 13.55 10.11 8.00
N ARG A 50 14.18 9.20 8.75
CA ARG A 50 14.77 9.43 10.09
C ARG A 50 16.14 8.77 10.14
N LYS A 51 17.07 9.36 10.89
CA LYS A 51 18.41 8.81 11.04
C LYS A 51 18.39 7.70 12.08
N ALA A 52 18.27 6.46 11.63
CA ALA A 52 18.29 5.30 12.51
C ALA A 52 19.66 5.14 13.19
N GLY A 53 19.68 4.75 14.46
CA GLY A 53 20.95 4.41 15.11
C GLY A 53 21.58 3.17 14.48
N ILE A 54 20.76 2.17 14.16
CA ILE A 54 21.14 0.95 13.43
C ILE A 54 20.03 0.55 12.46
N VAL A 55 20.42 0.05 11.28
CA VAL A 55 19.53 -0.62 10.33
C VAL A 55 19.94 -2.09 10.18
N VAL A 56 19.04 -3.03 10.46
CA VAL A 56 19.24 -4.46 10.22
C VAL A 56 18.54 -4.84 8.91
N GLN A 57 19.30 -5.20 7.87
CA GLN A 57 18.75 -5.71 6.61
C GLN A 57 18.51 -7.23 6.72
N ALA A 58 17.37 -7.61 7.29
CA ALA A 58 17.04 -9.00 7.56
C ALA A 58 16.95 -9.86 6.29
N THR A 59 17.52 -11.05 6.34
CA THR A 59 17.54 -12.01 5.23
C THR A 59 16.90 -13.36 5.58
N CYS A 60 16.66 -13.59 6.87
CA CYS A 60 15.99 -14.79 7.36
C CYS A 60 15.13 -14.49 8.60
N LEU A 61 14.30 -15.46 8.99
CA LEU A 61 13.44 -15.38 10.17
C LEU A 61 14.24 -15.14 11.47
N ASN A 62 15.43 -15.75 11.59
CA ASN A 62 16.28 -15.62 12.76
C ASN A 62 16.79 -14.17 12.97
N ASP A 63 16.98 -13.41 11.89
CA ASP A 63 17.40 -12.00 12.00
C ASP A 63 16.31 -11.15 12.65
N ILE A 64 15.05 -11.44 12.33
CA ILE A 64 13.88 -10.80 12.95
C ILE A 64 13.86 -11.11 14.45
N VAL A 65 13.97 -12.38 14.81
CA VAL A 65 13.98 -12.84 16.22
C VAL A 65 15.10 -12.16 17.01
N LYS A 66 16.33 -12.17 16.49
CA LYS A 66 17.48 -11.49 17.12
C LYS A 66 17.22 -10.00 17.32
N THR A 67 16.70 -9.34 16.30
CA THR A 67 16.46 -7.89 16.35
C THR A 67 15.35 -7.52 17.33
N VAL A 68 14.23 -8.26 17.33
CA VAL A 68 13.12 -8.06 18.26
C VAL A 68 13.57 -8.29 19.70
N ASN A 69 14.30 -9.38 19.96
CA ASN A 69 14.83 -9.66 21.29
C ASN A 69 15.81 -8.58 21.78
N PHE A 70 16.70 -8.11 20.91
CA PHE A 70 17.62 -7.04 21.25
C PHE A 70 16.91 -5.72 21.54
N ALA A 71 15.94 -5.34 20.70
CA ALA A 71 15.13 -4.14 20.90
C ALA A 71 14.32 -4.20 22.19
N ASN A 72 13.68 -5.34 22.47
CA ASN A 72 12.84 -5.51 23.66
C ASN A 72 13.69 -5.52 24.95
N LYS A 73 14.77 -6.31 24.98
CA LYS A 73 15.72 -6.38 26.12
C LYS A 73 16.22 -4.98 26.52
N ASN A 74 16.50 -4.13 25.53
CA ASN A 74 17.06 -2.80 25.75
C ASN A 74 16.01 -1.68 25.79
N ASN A 75 14.72 -2.00 25.67
CA ASN A 75 13.63 -1.03 25.57
C ASN A 75 13.90 0.06 24.51
N LEU A 76 14.39 -0.36 23.34
CA LEU A 76 14.76 0.54 22.24
C LEU A 76 13.55 1.02 21.46
N ASP A 77 13.67 2.20 20.85
CA ASP A 77 12.76 2.63 19.79
C ASP A 77 12.98 1.74 18.56
N PHE A 78 11.89 1.21 18.01
CA PHE A 78 11.94 0.11 17.03
C PHE A 78 10.90 0.32 15.95
N ALA A 79 11.35 0.30 14.70
CA ALA A 79 10.52 0.39 13.51
C ALA A 79 10.79 -0.76 12.56
N VAL A 80 9.75 -1.20 11.85
CA VAL A 80 9.84 -2.20 10.79
C VAL A 80 9.63 -1.51 9.45
N CYS A 81 10.54 -1.71 8.50
CA CYS A 81 10.42 -1.19 7.15
C CYS A 81 10.27 -2.33 6.14
N CYS A 82 9.05 -2.52 5.64
CA CYS A 82 8.77 -3.34 4.45
C CYS A 82 9.02 -2.48 3.20
N GLY A 83 7.97 -2.08 2.48
CA GLY A 83 8.09 -1.15 1.33
C GLY A 83 8.32 0.32 1.69
N GLY A 84 8.31 0.71 2.98
CA GLY A 84 8.62 2.10 3.37
C GLY A 84 7.63 3.17 2.87
N HIS A 85 6.37 2.79 2.61
CA HIS A 85 5.32 3.65 2.05
C HIS A 85 4.60 4.56 3.07
N SER A 86 4.88 4.41 4.36
CA SER A 86 4.25 5.23 5.41
C SER A 86 4.63 6.70 5.27
N THR A 87 3.65 7.60 5.22
CA THR A 87 3.86 9.07 5.26
C THR A 87 3.92 9.65 6.67
N SER A 88 3.62 8.85 7.70
CA SER A 88 3.66 9.26 9.11
C SER A 88 5.03 9.01 9.78
N GLY A 89 5.99 8.41 9.07
CA GLY A 89 7.25 7.95 9.66
C GLY A 89 7.19 6.64 10.44
N SER A 90 6.06 5.90 10.44
CA SER A 90 5.91 4.64 11.21
C SER A 90 6.88 3.51 10.83
N SER A 91 7.49 3.58 9.64
CA SER A 91 8.55 2.66 9.19
C SER A 91 9.96 3.18 9.45
N SER A 92 10.11 4.20 10.28
CA SER A 92 11.38 4.88 10.57
C SER A 92 11.55 5.08 12.08
N SER A 93 12.79 5.18 12.53
CA SER A 93 13.14 5.47 13.92
C SER A 93 14.31 6.46 13.93
N GLU A 94 14.26 7.46 14.80
CA GLU A 94 15.32 8.46 14.97
C GLU A 94 16.22 8.02 16.13
N GLY A 95 17.43 7.55 15.82
CA GLY A 95 18.41 7.04 16.78
C GLY A 95 18.11 5.63 17.33
N GLY A 96 16.97 5.03 17.02
CA GLY A 96 16.63 3.65 17.41
C GLY A 96 17.04 2.61 16.37
N ILE A 97 16.28 1.52 16.28
CA ILE A 97 16.51 0.43 15.33
C ILE A 97 15.47 0.44 14.23
N VAL A 98 15.92 0.30 12.98
CA VAL A 98 15.06 -0.06 11.85
C VAL A 98 15.37 -1.50 11.42
N LEU A 99 14.37 -2.37 11.50
CA LEU A 99 14.39 -3.68 10.85
C LEU A 99 13.92 -3.53 9.40
N ASN A 100 14.85 -3.55 8.45
CA ASN A 100 14.56 -3.50 7.03
C ASN A 100 14.30 -4.91 6.50
N MET A 101 13.08 -5.15 6.04
CA MET A 101 12.59 -6.45 5.60
C MET A 101 12.80 -6.70 4.11
N ARG A 102 13.29 -5.72 3.32
CA ARG A 102 13.25 -5.78 1.84
C ARG A 102 13.95 -6.97 1.21
N LYS A 103 14.96 -7.57 1.86
CA LYS A 103 15.61 -8.79 1.37
C LYS A 103 14.78 -10.07 1.59
N LEU A 104 13.72 -9.99 2.39
CA LEU A 104 12.70 -11.02 2.58
C LEU A 104 11.53 -10.78 1.61
N ASN A 105 11.78 -10.93 0.31
CA ASN A 105 10.82 -10.65 -0.76
C ASN A 105 10.46 -11.87 -1.63
N LYS A 106 10.75 -13.09 -1.18
CA LYS A 106 10.40 -14.30 -1.95
C LYS A 106 8.88 -14.47 -2.01
N VAL A 107 8.39 -14.80 -3.20
CA VAL A 107 6.99 -15.14 -3.47
C VAL A 107 6.95 -16.52 -4.13
N ARG A 108 6.01 -17.37 -3.71
CA ARG A 108 5.74 -18.68 -4.31
C ARG A 108 4.24 -18.91 -4.42
N VAL A 109 3.83 -19.65 -5.44
CA VAL A 109 2.41 -19.91 -5.75
C VAL A 109 2.15 -21.41 -5.70
N ASP A 110 1.10 -21.78 -4.99
CA ASP A 110 0.53 -23.13 -4.99
C ASP A 110 -0.76 -23.08 -5.83
N THR A 111 -0.67 -23.57 -7.07
CA THR A 111 -1.78 -23.50 -8.04
C THR A 111 -2.90 -24.49 -7.72
N GLU A 112 -2.58 -25.61 -7.07
CA GLU A 112 -3.57 -26.62 -6.66
C GLU A 112 -4.43 -26.08 -5.52
N LYS A 113 -3.81 -25.47 -4.50
CA LYS A 113 -4.52 -24.88 -3.36
C LYS A 113 -5.01 -23.47 -3.61
N LYS A 114 -4.61 -22.85 -4.73
CA LYS A 114 -4.82 -21.43 -5.03
C LYS A 114 -4.37 -20.53 -3.87
N LEU A 115 -3.10 -20.68 -3.47
CA LEU A 115 -2.48 -19.88 -2.42
C LEU A 115 -1.21 -19.20 -2.92
N ILE A 116 -0.98 -17.98 -2.47
CA ILE A 116 0.27 -17.24 -2.68
C ILE A 116 0.95 -17.07 -1.34
N TYR A 117 2.19 -17.52 -1.22
CA TYR A 117 3.00 -17.33 -0.03
C TYR A 117 4.04 -16.27 -0.34
N ALA A 118 4.03 -15.19 0.42
CA ALA A 118 4.89 -14.04 0.17
C ALA A 118 5.56 -13.58 1.46
N GLN A 119 6.87 -13.43 1.42
CA GLN A 119 7.62 -12.91 2.56
C GLN A 119 7.26 -11.45 2.83
N GLY A 120 7.24 -11.03 4.09
CA GLY A 120 6.69 -9.75 4.54
C GLY A 120 7.38 -8.49 4.01
N GLY A 121 8.58 -8.64 3.44
CA GLY A 121 9.32 -7.55 2.77
C GLY A 121 9.03 -7.40 1.28
N ALA A 122 8.21 -8.27 0.69
CA ALA A 122 7.80 -8.20 -0.71
C ALA A 122 6.97 -6.94 -1.00
N LEU A 123 7.03 -6.49 -2.24
CA LEU A 123 6.18 -5.46 -2.82
C LEU A 123 5.02 -6.10 -3.59
N PHE A 124 3.90 -5.40 -3.72
CA PHE A 124 2.75 -5.94 -4.46
C PHE A 124 3.06 -6.25 -5.92
N GLY A 125 3.93 -5.45 -6.57
CA GLY A 125 4.36 -5.76 -7.94
C GLY A 125 5.10 -7.11 -8.07
N GLU A 126 5.83 -7.53 -7.04
CA GLU A 126 6.48 -8.84 -7.01
C GLU A 126 5.45 -9.96 -6.84
N VAL A 127 4.43 -9.75 -5.99
CA VAL A 127 3.31 -10.68 -5.80
C VAL A 127 2.47 -10.82 -7.07
N ASP A 128 2.07 -9.70 -7.67
CA ASP A 128 1.28 -9.65 -8.90
C ASP A 128 2.02 -10.34 -10.05
N SER A 129 3.31 -10.06 -10.22
CA SER A 129 4.15 -10.67 -11.27
C SER A 129 4.28 -12.18 -11.11
N GLU A 130 4.49 -12.68 -9.88
CA GLU A 130 4.63 -14.11 -9.64
C GLU A 130 3.30 -14.86 -9.83
N ALA A 131 2.19 -14.33 -9.31
CA ALA A 131 0.87 -14.93 -9.44
C ALA A 131 0.39 -14.96 -10.90
N TRP A 132 0.68 -13.91 -11.66
CA TRP A 132 0.26 -13.77 -13.06
C TRP A 132 0.81 -14.88 -13.97
N LYS A 133 1.99 -15.43 -13.68
CA LYS A 133 2.58 -16.57 -14.41
C LYS A 133 1.66 -17.79 -14.44
N TYR A 134 0.74 -17.88 -13.48
CA TYR A 134 -0.20 -18.98 -13.33
C TYR A 134 -1.66 -18.58 -13.61
N GLY A 135 -1.90 -17.37 -14.15
CA GLY A 135 -3.24 -16.83 -14.34
C GLY A 135 -3.98 -16.54 -13.03
N LEU A 136 -3.23 -16.16 -11.99
CA LEU A 136 -3.74 -15.89 -10.65
C LEU A 136 -3.41 -14.46 -10.21
N ALA A 137 -4.17 -13.94 -9.25
CA ALA A 137 -3.88 -12.72 -8.49
C ALA A 137 -4.45 -12.81 -7.06
N THR A 138 -4.04 -11.91 -6.17
CA THR A 138 -4.73 -11.64 -4.90
C THR A 138 -5.19 -10.19 -4.86
N VAL A 139 -6.01 -9.83 -3.88
CA VAL A 139 -6.34 -8.42 -3.60
C VAL A 139 -5.12 -7.74 -3.00
N GLY A 140 -4.72 -6.62 -3.58
CA GLY A 140 -3.63 -5.77 -3.12
C GLY A 140 -3.97 -4.28 -3.28
N GLY A 141 -2.94 -3.43 -3.16
CA GLY A 141 -3.06 -1.99 -3.39
C GLY A 141 -3.09 -1.59 -4.87
N ILE A 142 -3.18 -0.27 -5.13
CA ILE A 142 -3.19 0.31 -6.48
C ILE A 142 -1.80 0.78 -6.99
N VAL A 143 -0.76 0.67 -6.16
CA VAL A 143 0.63 1.05 -6.49
C VAL A 143 1.56 -0.13 -6.24
N HIS A 144 2.28 -0.55 -7.28
CA HIS A 144 3.08 -1.77 -7.27
C HIS A 144 4.26 -1.74 -6.29
N LEU A 145 4.78 -0.55 -5.96
CA LEU A 145 5.87 -0.34 -5.00
C LEU A 145 5.44 -0.50 -3.52
N THR A 146 4.14 -0.65 -3.27
CA THR A 146 3.63 -0.78 -1.91
C THR A 146 4.07 -2.10 -1.29
N GLY A 147 4.65 -2.04 -0.08
CA GLY A 147 5.05 -3.25 0.65
C GLY A 147 3.85 -4.01 1.19
N ILE A 148 3.86 -5.34 1.05
CA ILE A 148 2.72 -6.17 1.46
C ILE A 148 2.46 -6.13 2.97
N GLY A 149 3.51 -5.98 3.79
CA GLY A 149 3.39 -6.02 5.24
C GLY A 149 2.46 -4.94 5.79
N GLY A 150 2.79 -3.67 5.55
CA GLY A 150 1.99 -2.56 6.08
C GLY A 150 0.55 -2.54 5.56
N LEU A 151 0.37 -2.78 4.26
CA LEU A 151 -0.96 -2.76 3.63
C LEU A 151 -1.84 -3.92 4.12
N SER A 152 -1.30 -5.14 4.17
CA SER A 152 -2.06 -6.33 4.57
C SER A 152 -2.40 -6.34 6.07
N LEU A 153 -1.65 -5.62 6.90
CA LEU A 153 -1.95 -5.47 8.33
C LEU A 153 -2.98 -4.37 8.61
N GLY A 154 -3.09 -3.38 7.74
CA GLY A 154 -3.97 -2.22 7.91
C GLY A 154 -5.35 -2.36 7.25
N GLY A 155 -5.64 -3.47 6.58
CA GLY A 155 -6.87 -3.65 5.78
C GLY A 155 -6.53 -3.84 4.31
N GLY A 156 -6.20 -2.75 3.64
CA GLY A 156 -5.74 -2.74 2.25
C GLY A 156 -6.84 -2.94 1.21
N PHE A 157 -6.85 -2.08 0.19
CA PHE A 157 -7.82 -2.13 -0.89
C PHE A 157 -7.17 -1.75 -2.22
N GLY A 158 -7.78 -2.22 -3.31
CA GLY A 158 -7.45 -1.88 -4.69
C GLY A 158 -8.49 -2.41 -5.67
N TYR A 159 -8.09 -2.68 -6.91
CA TYR A 159 -9.01 -2.95 -8.02
C TYR A 159 -9.85 -4.22 -7.89
N LEU A 160 -9.38 -5.22 -7.14
CA LEU A 160 -10.13 -6.48 -6.94
C LEU A 160 -11.02 -6.47 -5.68
N THR A 161 -11.06 -5.36 -4.94
CA THR A 161 -11.78 -5.28 -3.65
C THR A 161 -13.26 -5.59 -3.79
N SER A 162 -13.92 -4.99 -4.79
CA SER A 162 -15.36 -5.17 -5.02
C SER A 162 -15.77 -6.62 -5.30
N LYS A 163 -14.85 -7.43 -5.84
CA LYS A 163 -15.08 -8.85 -6.11
C LYS A 163 -14.71 -9.75 -4.95
N HIS A 164 -13.62 -9.44 -4.27
CA HIS A 164 -12.92 -10.40 -3.39
C HIS A 164 -12.74 -9.93 -1.95
N GLY A 165 -13.30 -8.78 -1.56
CA GLY A 165 -13.11 -8.17 -0.24
C GLY A 165 -11.78 -7.45 -0.12
N LEU A 166 -11.42 -6.98 1.07
CA LEU A 166 -10.15 -6.31 1.33
C LEU A 166 -8.95 -7.26 1.18
N THR A 167 -7.73 -6.69 1.21
CA THR A 167 -6.50 -7.50 1.27
C THR A 167 -6.51 -8.40 2.51
N VAL A 168 -6.92 -7.87 3.67
CA VAL A 168 -7.07 -8.64 4.91
C VAL A 168 -8.05 -9.81 4.79
N ASP A 169 -9.09 -9.71 3.97
CA ASP A 169 -10.07 -10.80 3.75
C ASP A 169 -9.48 -11.98 2.97
N ASN A 170 -8.37 -11.72 2.30
CA ASN A 170 -7.64 -12.70 1.50
C ASN A 170 -6.40 -13.23 2.23
N VAL A 171 -6.10 -12.77 3.44
CA VAL A 171 -5.05 -13.37 4.28
C VAL A 171 -5.61 -14.65 4.92
N MET A 172 -5.07 -15.79 4.50
CA MET A 172 -5.42 -17.14 4.98
C MET A 172 -4.56 -17.60 6.15
N GLY A 173 -3.38 -17.00 6.31
CA GLY A 173 -2.47 -17.28 7.41
C GLY A 173 -1.22 -16.42 7.37
N ALA A 174 -0.41 -16.51 8.43
CA ALA A 174 0.85 -15.78 8.52
C ALA A 174 1.85 -16.48 9.45
N THR A 175 3.14 -16.23 9.25
CA THR A 175 4.19 -16.51 10.25
C THR A 175 4.66 -15.19 10.83
N ILE A 176 4.55 -14.99 12.15
CA ILE A 176 4.87 -13.74 12.85
C ILE A 176 5.91 -13.96 13.95
N VAL A 177 6.77 -12.97 14.18
CA VAL A 177 7.60 -12.87 15.39
C VAL A 177 7.00 -11.81 16.30
N THR A 178 6.57 -12.18 17.49
CA THR A 178 5.96 -11.21 18.42
C THR A 178 7.00 -10.61 19.37
N ALA A 179 6.58 -9.66 20.22
CA ALA A 179 7.48 -8.90 21.10
C ALA A 179 8.28 -9.75 22.10
N ASP A 180 7.80 -10.94 22.45
CA ASP A 180 8.52 -11.93 23.26
C ASP A 180 9.61 -12.71 22.50
N GLY A 181 9.76 -12.45 21.20
CA GLY A 181 10.72 -13.11 20.33
C GLY A 181 10.27 -14.48 19.82
N GLU A 182 9.07 -14.95 20.16
CA GLU A 182 8.56 -16.23 19.70
C GLU A 182 8.00 -16.15 18.29
N VAL A 183 8.25 -17.21 17.51
CA VAL A 183 7.69 -17.42 16.17
C VAL A 183 6.33 -18.11 16.33
N ARG A 184 5.29 -17.51 15.76
CA ARG A 184 3.93 -18.04 15.76
C ARG A 184 3.41 -18.20 14.34
N GLU A 185 2.74 -19.31 14.10
CA GLU A 185 1.92 -19.51 12.89
C GLU A 185 0.47 -19.15 13.20
N LEU A 186 -0.13 -18.38 12.31
CA LEU A 186 -1.47 -17.81 12.47
C LEU A 186 -2.38 -18.34 11.36
N SER A 187 -3.59 -18.72 11.71
CA SER A 187 -4.65 -19.13 10.79
C SER A 187 -6.01 -19.08 11.49
N ALA A 188 -7.07 -19.39 10.77
CA ALA A 188 -8.43 -19.51 11.33
C ALA A 188 -8.59 -20.64 12.38
N ASN A 189 -7.56 -21.46 12.60
CA ASN A 189 -7.57 -22.57 13.56
C ASN A 189 -6.28 -22.64 14.41
N LYS A 190 -5.47 -21.58 14.41
CA LYS A 190 -4.21 -21.51 15.17
C LYS A 190 -3.90 -20.07 15.54
N ASN A 191 -3.74 -19.79 16.85
CA ASN A 191 -3.59 -18.44 17.39
C ASN A 191 -4.68 -17.49 16.84
N GLU A 192 -5.95 -17.91 16.95
CA GLU A 192 -7.09 -17.29 16.27
C GLU A 192 -7.32 -15.82 16.67
N ASP A 193 -7.05 -15.48 17.93
CA ASP A 193 -7.11 -14.13 18.47
C ASP A 193 -6.07 -13.20 17.83
N LEU A 194 -4.83 -13.66 17.73
CA LEU A 194 -3.75 -12.94 17.07
C LEU A 194 -3.96 -12.90 15.55
N PHE A 195 -4.48 -13.96 14.95
CA PHE A 195 -4.84 -13.98 13.53
C PHE A 195 -5.94 -12.97 13.20
N TRP A 196 -6.96 -12.85 14.07
CA TRP A 196 -7.97 -11.79 13.97
C TRP A 196 -7.33 -10.41 14.12
N ALA A 197 -6.46 -10.22 15.10
CA ALA A 197 -5.86 -8.91 15.39
C ALA A 197 -4.99 -8.37 14.25
N ILE A 198 -4.17 -9.21 13.60
CA ILE A 198 -3.31 -8.76 12.49
C ILE A 198 -4.11 -8.38 11.23
N ARG A 199 -5.38 -8.76 11.13
CA ARG A 199 -6.25 -8.52 9.96
C ARG A 199 -7.02 -7.20 10.09
N GLY A 200 -6.31 -6.10 10.41
CA GLY A 200 -6.89 -4.75 10.38
C GLY A 200 -6.41 -3.81 11.50
N CYS A 201 -5.87 -4.33 12.60
CA CYS A 201 -5.34 -3.50 13.69
C CYS A 201 -3.89 -3.03 13.45
N GLY A 202 -3.43 -3.02 12.20
CA GLY A 202 -2.16 -2.44 11.79
C GLY A 202 -0.94 -3.19 12.33
N ILE A 203 0.15 -2.44 12.52
CA ILE A 203 1.51 -2.97 12.78
C ILE A 203 1.78 -3.37 14.24
N ASN A 204 0.75 -3.54 15.07
CA ASN A 204 0.89 -3.55 16.53
C ASN A 204 1.37 -4.86 17.15
N PHE A 205 1.22 -6.00 16.47
CA PHE A 205 1.29 -7.33 17.11
C PHE A 205 2.57 -8.12 16.81
N GLY A 206 3.49 -7.57 16.03
CA GLY A 206 4.76 -8.20 15.72
C GLY A 206 5.21 -7.99 14.28
N VAL A 207 6.25 -8.72 13.90
CA VAL A 207 6.86 -8.67 12.57
C VAL A 207 6.43 -9.89 11.77
N VAL A 208 5.62 -9.70 10.74
CA VAL A 208 5.21 -10.80 9.86
C VAL A 208 6.35 -11.17 8.91
N TYR A 209 6.80 -12.41 8.99
CA TYR A 209 7.82 -13.00 8.13
C TYR A 209 7.26 -13.46 6.79
N GLU A 210 6.11 -14.14 6.78
CA GLU A 210 5.45 -14.66 5.58
C GLU A 210 3.93 -14.51 5.74
N PHE A 211 3.26 -14.06 4.69
CA PHE A 211 1.81 -14.08 4.54
C PHE A 211 1.40 -15.20 3.60
N ILE A 212 0.23 -15.78 3.84
CA ILE A 212 -0.43 -16.72 2.95
C ILE A 212 -1.71 -16.04 2.45
N PHE A 213 -1.75 -15.71 1.16
CA PHE A 213 -2.91 -15.10 0.52
C PHE A 213 -3.72 -16.13 -0.26
N LYS A 214 -5.02 -15.93 -0.29
CA LYS A 214 -5.93 -16.60 -1.22
C LYS A 214 -5.71 -16.05 -2.63
N ALA A 215 -5.55 -16.95 -3.59
CA ALA A 215 -5.39 -16.61 -5.00
C ALA A 215 -6.71 -16.77 -5.75
N HIS A 216 -6.97 -15.86 -6.68
CA HIS A 216 -8.14 -15.84 -7.55
C HIS A 216 -7.68 -15.93 -9.00
N GLU A 217 -8.50 -16.57 -9.84
CA GLU A 217 -8.26 -16.59 -11.28
C GLU A 217 -8.32 -15.17 -11.83
N GLN A 218 -7.28 -14.77 -12.55
CA GLN A 218 -7.15 -13.42 -13.08
C GLN A 218 -6.75 -13.46 -14.55
N LYS A 219 -7.39 -12.60 -15.33
CA LYS A 219 -7.15 -12.41 -16.76
C LYS A 219 -6.77 -10.96 -17.03
N GLU A 220 -6.59 -10.64 -18.30
CA GLU A 220 -6.47 -9.26 -18.74
C GLU A 220 -7.74 -8.47 -18.39
N ILE A 221 -7.55 -7.18 -18.24
CA ILE A 221 -8.56 -6.22 -17.79
C ILE A 221 -8.64 -5.06 -18.79
N VAL A 222 -9.64 -4.20 -18.65
CA VAL A 222 -9.71 -2.92 -19.37
C VAL A 222 -9.74 -1.78 -18.37
N VAL A 223 -8.88 -0.77 -18.57
CA VAL A 223 -8.87 0.46 -17.78
C VAL A 223 -9.07 1.67 -18.65
N GLY A 224 -9.93 2.59 -18.20
CA GLY A 224 -10.10 3.91 -18.77
C GLY A 224 -9.58 4.99 -17.84
N LEU A 225 -8.77 5.90 -18.38
CA LEU A 225 -8.34 7.13 -17.75
C LEU A 225 -9.04 8.28 -18.46
N LEU A 226 -10.02 8.89 -17.81
CA LEU A 226 -10.77 10.03 -18.35
C LEU A 226 -10.46 11.28 -17.52
N ALA A 227 -10.37 12.44 -18.16
CA ALA A 227 -10.37 13.73 -17.48
C ALA A 227 -11.42 14.65 -18.09
N PHE A 228 -12.15 15.34 -17.23
CA PHE A 228 -13.14 16.35 -17.57
C PHE A 228 -12.72 17.71 -17.00
N PRO A 229 -13.14 18.81 -17.65
CA PRO A 229 -12.89 20.14 -17.12
C PRO A 229 -13.79 20.37 -15.89
N ALA A 230 -13.41 21.33 -15.04
CA ALA A 230 -14.05 21.55 -13.74
C ALA A 230 -15.56 21.84 -13.81
N GLU A 231 -16.05 22.43 -14.90
CA GLU A 231 -17.47 22.74 -15.11
C GLU A 231 -18.34 21.48 -15.15
N LYS A 232 -17.73 20.30 -15.33
CA LYS A 232 -18.42 19.01 -15.33
C LYS A 232 -18.52 18.36 -13.95
N LEU A 233 -18.02 18.98 -12.90
CA LEU A 233 -18.00 18.42 -11.53
C LEU A 233 -19.34 17.79 -11.12
N ASP A 234 -20.42 18.55 -11.16
CA ASP A 234 -21.75 18.07 -10.78
C ASP A 234 -22.20 16.89 -11.64
N SER A 235 -22.13 17.04 -12.96
CA SER A 235 -22.54 15.99 -13.89
C SER A 235 -21.72 14.70 -13.71
N ALA A 236 -20.42 14.83 -13.40
CA ALA A 236 -19.55 13.69 -13.13
C ALA A 236 -19.95 13.01 -11.82
N VAL A 237 -20.28 13.77 -10.77
CA VAL A 237 -20.78 13.23 -9.49
C VAL A 237 -22.14 12.54 -9.69
N GLU A 238 -23.06 13.12 -10.45
CA GLU A 238 -24.38 12.54 -10.75
C GLU A 238 -24.27 11.25 -11.56
N ALA A 239 -23.45 11.24 -12.61
CA ALA A 239 -23.19 10.05 -13.42
C ALA A 239 -22.53 8.95 -12.59
N THR A 240 -21.55 9.31 -11.76
CA THR A 240 -20.88 8.40 -10.84
C THR A 240 -21.86 7.80 -9.83
N ASN A 241 -22.75 8.60 -9.24
CA ASN A 241 -23.80 8.10 -8.35
C ASN A 241 -24.81 7.18 -9.07
N THR A 242 -25.11 7.47 -10.33
CA THR A 242 -26.00 6.62 -11.15
C THR A 242 -25.34 5.28 -11.46
N TRP A 243 -24.06 5.28 -11.81
CA TRP A 243 -23.27 4.05 -11.91
C TRP A 243 -23.22 3.31 -10.57
N LEU A 244 -22.96 4.01 -9.47
CA LEU A 244 -22.82 3.44 -8.13
C LEU A 244 -24.05 2.62 -7.69
N ARG A 245 -25.26 3.05 -8.08
CA ARG A 245 -26.52 2.33 -7.81
C ARG A 245 -26.69 1.04 -8.62
N ASN A 246 -26.01 0.92 -9.75
CA ASN A 246 -26.15 -0.19 -10.70
C ASN A 246 -24.87 -1.04 -10.84
N ARG A 247 -23.80 -0.69 -10.11
CA ARG A 247 -22.47 -1.29 -10.26
C ARG A 247 -22.49 -2.81 -10.05
N GLY A 248 -21.66 -3.50 -10.81
CA GLY A 248 -21.28 -4.90 -10.60
C GLY A 248 -20.18 -5.08 -9.55
N ILE A 249 -19.72 -6.33 -9.41
CA ILE A 249 -18.57 -6.69 -8.57
C ILE A 249 -17.24 -6.68 -9.33
N ASP A 250 -17.28 -6.56 -10.65
CA ASP A 250 -16.14 -6.67 -11.57
C ASP A 250 -15.64 -5.31 -12.07
N GLU A 251 -16.04 -4.24 -11.39
CA GLU A 251 -15.84 -2.87 -11.87
C GLU A 251 -15.69 -1.90 -10.70
N ASN A 252 -14.88 -0.85 -10.91
CA ASN A 252 -14.63 0.20 -9.93
C ASN A 252 -14.43 1.55 -10.61
N ILE A 253 -14.76 2.62 -9.87
CA ILE A 253 -14.41 4.00 -10.22
C ILE A 253 -13.59 4.59 -9.07
N THR A 254 -12.44 5.17 -9.40
CA THR A 254 -11.77 6.14 -8.53
C THR A 254 -12.02 7.53 -9.09
N PHE A 255 -12.68 8.38 -8.30
CA PHE A 255 -12.96 9.76 -8.64
C PHE A 255 -11.85 10.65 -8.08
N ILE A 256 -11.20 11.45 -8.93
CA ILE A 256 -10.01 12.21 -8.56
C ILE A 256 -10.23 13.69 -8.92
N ILE A 257 -10.00 14.57 -7.94
CA ILE A 257 -9.86 16.01 -8.14
C ILE A 257 -8.35 16.30 -8.12
N ASN A 258 -7.82 16.79 -9.23
CA ASN A 258 -6.40 17.12 -9.35
C ASN A 258 -6.19 18.33 -10.26
N ARG A 259 -4.93 18.71 -10.48
CA ARG A 259 -4.54 19.60 -11.57
C ARG A 259 -3.77 18.80 -12.62
N LEU A 260 -4.09 19.02 -13.89
CA LEU A 260 -3.43 18.32 -15.00
C LEU A 260 -2.38 19.22 -15.65
N PRO A 261 -1.12 18.77 -15.80
CA PRO A 261 -0.11 19.49 -16.59
C PRO A 261 -0.47 19.54 -18.10
N PRO A 262 0.08 20.51 -18.87
CA PRO A 262 1.02 21.55 -18.45
C PRO A 262 0.36 22.81 -17.88
N GLU A 263 -0.94 23.06 -18.14
CA GLU A 263 -1.61 24.30 -17.70
C GLU A 263 -1.96 24.30 -16.20
N ASN A 264 -1.89 23.15 -15.53
CA ASN A 264 -2.22 22.96 -14.12
C ASN A 264 -3.62 23.50 -13.75
N LYS A 265 -4.57 23.38 -14.69
CA LYS A 265 -5.97 23.69 -14.44
C LYS A 265 -6.60 22.60 -13.58
N PRO A 266 -7.52 22.93 -12.66
CA PRO A 266 -8.27 21.93 -11.92
C PRO A 266 -9.11 21.05 -12.87
N THR A 267 -9.08 19.75 -12.66
CA THR A 267 -9.75 18.75 -13.49
C THR A 267 -10.42 17.69 -12.62
N ILE A 268 -11.40 17.02 -13.22
CA ILE A 268 -12.05 15.84 -12.65
C ILE A 268 -11.57 14.62 -13.44
N LYS A 269 -10.70 13.82 -12.82
CA LYS A 269 -10.16 12.59 -13.41
C LYS A 269 -10.93 11.39 -12.88
N LEU A 270 -11.28 10.46 -13.76
CA LEU A 270 -11.87 9.18 -13.41
C LEU A 270 -10.94 8.06 -13.85
N VAL A 271 -10.63 7.16 -12.93
CA VAL A 271 -10.01 5.86 -13.25
C VAL A 271 -11.12 4.83 -13.22
N LEU A 272 -11.42 4.29 -14.40
CA LEU A 272 -12.48 3.31 -14.62
C LEU A 272 -11.84 1.94 -14.79
N PHE A 273 -12.16 0.99 -13.93
CA PHE A 273 -11.62 -0.36 -13.97
C PHE A 273 -12.72 -1.36 -14.36
N SER A 274 -12.45 -2.20 -15.35
CA SER A 274 -13.26 -3.36 -15.72
C SER A 274 -12.41 -4.62 -15.65
N ASN A 275 -12.84 -5.59 -14.87
CA ASN A 275 -12.22 -6.91 -14.77
C ASN A 275 -12.59 -7.83 -15.95
N ASP A 276 -13.41 -7.36 -16.88
CA ASP A 276 -13.64 -7.99 -18.18
C ASP A 276 -12.68 -7.39 -19.24
N PRO A 277 -12.00 -8.24 -20.04
CA PRO A 277 -11.06 -7.78 -21.08
C PRO A 277 -11.72 -7.18 -22.33
N SER A 278 -13.05 -7.18 -22.41
CA SER A 278 -13.81 -6.64 -23.54
C SER A 278 -14.02 -5.14 -23.40
N GLU A 279 -13.49 -4.36 -24.35
CA GLU A 279 -13.78 -2.93 -24.43
C GLU A 279 -15.28 -2.67 -24.62
N GLN A 280 -16.02 -3.54 -25.32
CA GLN A 280 -17.47 -3.38 -25.46
C GLN A 280 -18.19 -3.46 -24.10
N VAL A 281 -17.76 -4.36 -23.22
CA VAL A 281 -18.31 -4.47 -21.85
C VAL A 281 -17.95 -3.22 -21.07
N PHE A 282 -16.68 -2.78 -21.12
CA PHE A 282 -16.22 -1.55 -20.50
C PHE A 282 -17.07 -0.33 -20.91
N ARG A 283 -17.26 -0.12 -22.22
CA ARG A 283 -18.04 1.02 -22.76
C ARG A 283 -19.49 0.98 -22.31
N LYS A 284 -20.08 -0.21 -22.20
CA LYS A 284 -21.44 -0.40 -21.71
C LYS A 284 -21.54 -0.14 -20.20
N THR A 285 -20.62 -0.67 -19.40
CA THR A 285 -20.56 -0.47 -17.95
C THR A 285 -20.47 1.01 -17.58
N PHE A 286 -19.60 1.75 -18.28
CA PHE A 286 -19.33 3.15 -17.97
C PHE A 286 -20.07 4.14 -18.88
N SER A 287 -21.09 3.71 -19.63
CA SER A 287 -21.76 4.57 -20.63
C SER A 287 -22.29 5.87 -20.03
N ILE A 288 -22.83 5.81 -18.81
CA ILE A 288 -23.38 6.98 -18.10
C ILE A 288 -22.32 8.06 -17.82
N ILE A 289 -21.05 7.67 -17.66
CA ILE A 289 -19.93 8.62 -17.47
C ILE A 289 -19.70 9.44 -18.73
N TYR A 290 -19.90 8.85 -19.91
CA TYR A 290 -19.75 9.55 -21.19
C TYR A 290 -20.90 10.53 -21.48
N GLU A 291 -22.02 10.46 -20.74
CA GLU A 291 -23.12 11.44 -20.84
C GLU A 291 -22.76 12.80 -20.21
N CYS A 292 -21.70 12.88 -19.40
CA CYS A 292 -21.19 14.15 -18.86
C CYS A 292 -20.69 15.10 -19.98
N GLY A 293 -20.33 14.55 -21.14
CA GLY A 293 -19.80 15.27 -22.30
C GLY A 293 -18.50 14.64 -22.80
N GLU A 294 -17.85 15.30 -23.76
CA GLU A 294 -16.56 14.85 -24.28
C GLU A 294 -15.44 15.12 -23.24
N PRO A 295 -14.66 14.10 -22.86
CA PRO A 295 -13.52 14.29 -21.95
C PRO A 295 -12.40 15.06 -22.65
N ILE A 296 -11.68 15.90 -21.91
CA ILE A 296 -10.50 16.61 -22.41
C ILE A 296 -9.27 15.71 -22.53
N TYR A 297 -9.32 14.54 -21.89
CA TYR A 297 -8.34 13.47 -22.03
C TYR A 297 -9.04 12.13 -21.89
N GLU A 298 -8.74 11.21 -22.79
CA GLU A 298 -9.20 9.83 -22.69
C GLU A 298 -8.09 8.86 -23.12
N LYS A 299 -7.91 7.82 -22.32
CA LYS A 299 -7.16 6.63 -22.69
C LYS A 299 -7.87 5.39 -22.18
N VAL A 300 -8.30 4.51 -23.08
CA VAL A 300 -8.87 3.21 -22.74
C VAL A 300 -7.95 2.13 -23.29
N GLU A 301 -7.53 1.20 -22.44
CA GLU A 301 -6.55 0.18 -22.80
C GLU A 301 -6.87 -1.16 -22.14
N ARG A 302 -6.79 -2.22 -22.95
CA ARG A 302 -6.76 -3.61 -22.46
C ARG A 302 -5.33 -3.97 -22.07
N MET A 303 -5.13 -4.55 -20.90
CA MET A 303 -3.80 -4.92 -20.43
C MET A 303 -3.77 -6.12 -19.47
N PRO A 304 -2.61 -6.76 -19.29
CA PRO A 304 -2.35 -7.68 -18.17
C PRO A 304 -2.59 -7.00 -16.82
N TYR A 305 -3.22 -7.71 -15.88
CA TYR A 305 -3.53 -7.18 -14.54
C TYR A 305 -2.31 -6.58 -13.82
N PRO A 306 -1.10 -7.18 -13.83
CA PRO A 306 0.06 -6.59 -13.14
C PRO A 306 0.50 -5.22 -13.67
N LYS A 307 0.16 -4.86 -14.91
CA LYS A 307 0.49 -3.53 -15.46
C LYS A 307 -0.37 -2.42 -14.88
N LEU A 308 -1.55 -2.75 -14.35
CA LEU A 308 -2.49 -1.77 -13.82
C LEU A 308 -1.88 -0.95 -12.67
N ASN A 309 -1.18 -1.62 -11.75
CA ASN A 309 -0.54 -0.99 -10.58
C ASN A 309 0.72 -0.16 -10.94
N MET A 310 1.09 -0.09 -12.22
CA MET A 310 2.18 0.74 -12.76
C MET A 310 1.66 2.00 -13.47
N LEU A 311 0.34 2.12 -13.71
CA LEU A 311 -0.24 3.26 -14.43
C LEU A 311 -0.14 4.59 -13.66
N LEU A 312 0.16 4.53 -12.36
CA LEU A 312 0.26 5.70 -11.48
C LEU A 312 1.70 6.01 -11.06
N ASP A 313 2.71 5.38 -11.68
CA ASP A 313 4.11 5.45 -11.27
C ASP A 313 4.65 6.89 -11.24
N GLU A 314 4.36 7.70 -12.25
CA GLU A 314 4.80 9.10 -12.30
C GLU A 314 4.37 9.90 -11.06
N SER A 315 3.18 9.61 -10.52
CA SER A 315 2.63 10.23 -9.30
C SER A 315 2.97 9.49 -8.00
N SER A 316 3.52 8.27 -8.10
CA SER A 316 3.67 7.34 -6.97
C SER A 316 5.11 6.88 -6.72
N ASN A 317 6.09 7.52 -7.35
CA ASN A 317 7.51 7.23 -7.13
C ASN A 317 8.02 7.72 -5.77
N TYR A 318 9.15 7.15 -5.33
CA TYR A 318 9.90 7.61 -4.16
C TYR A 318 10.42 9.05 -4.35
N GLY A 319 10.66 9.75 -3.25
CA GLY A 319 11.10 11.15 -3.24
C GLY A 319 9.97 12.10 -2.88
N ILE A 320 10.26 13.40 -2.80
CA ILE A 320 9.35 14.49 -2.41
C ILE A 320 8.69 14.32 -1.04
N ARG A 321 8.22 15.43 -0.47
CA ARG A 321 7.44 15.41 0.77
C ARG A 321 6.00 15.01 0.44
N LYS A 322 5.47 14.01 1.13
CA LYS A 322 4.10 13.53 0.95
C LYS A 322 3.38 13.42 2.28
N ALA A 323 2.12 13.80 2.28
CA ALA A 323 1.18 13.55 3.37
C ALA A 323 -0.07 12.92 2.76
N VAL A 324 -0.45 11.75 3.29
CA VAL A 324 -1.70 11.07 2.92
C VAL A 324 -2.60 11.12 4.13
N LEU A 325 -3.78 11.72 3.94
CA LEU A 325 -4.86 11.73 4.91
C LEU A 325 -6.03 10.99 4.28
N SER A 326 -6.80 10.29 5.10
CA SER A 326 -7.97 9.54 4.63
C SER A 326 -9.11 9.70 5.60
N ALA A 327 -10.32 9.60 5.08
CA ALA A 327 -11.56 9.53 5.83
C ALA A 327 -12.51 8.58 5.09
N GLN A 328 -13.44 7.99 5.82
CA GLN A 328 -14.54 7.26 5.23
C GLN A 328 -15.75 8.20 5.12
N VAL A 329 -16.44 8.11 3.99
CA VAL A 329 -17.67 8.88 3.73
C VAL A 329 -18.76 7.91 3.31
N ASP A 330 -19.94 8.05 3.91
CA ASP A 330 -21.07 7.15 3.63
C ASP A 330 -21.75 7.46 2.29
N HIS A 331 -21.68 8.73 1.85
CA HIS A 331 -22.42 9.23 0.70
C HIS A 331 -21.55 10.13 -0.17
N PHE A 332 -21.54 9.86 -1.47
CA PHE A 332 -20.88 10.68 -2.48
C PHE A 332 -21.81 11.78 -2.98
N ASN A 333 -21.96 12.86 -2.20
CA ASN A 333 -22.92 13.92 -2.49
C ASN A 333 -22.27 15.15 -3.18
N ILE A 334 -23.02 15.82 -4.06
CA ILE A 334 -22.49 16.94 -4.86
C ILE A 334 -22.00 18.09 -3.97
N SER A 335 -22.74 18.45 -2.92
CA SER A 335 -22.37 19.58 -2.04
C SER A 335 -21.02 19.38 -1.36
N SER A 336 -20.77 18.21 -0.78
CA SER A 336 -19.50 17.89 -0.11
C SER A 336 -18.35 17.78 -1.10
N VAL A 337 -18.60 17.22 -2.29
CA VAL A 337 -17.58 17.13 -3.34
C VAL A 337 -17.23 18.52 -3.88
N ARG A 338 -18.20 19.43 -4.02
CA ARG A 338 -17.97 20.85 -4.34
C ARG A 338 -17.14 21.55 -3.27
N GLU A 339 -17.49 21.38 -2.01
CA GLU A 339 -16.72 21.97 -0.90
C GLU A 339 -15.27 21.46 -0.89
N ALA A 340 -15.08 20.16 -1.10
CA ALA A 340 -13.75 19.56 -1.23
C ALA A 340 -12.99 20.12 -2.45
N TYR A 341 -13.66 20.27 -3.59
CA TYR A 341 -13.10 20.87 -4.80
C TYR A 341 -12.68 22.33 -4.56
N ASP A 342 -13.55 23.16 -3.99
CA ASP A 342 -13.26 24.57 -3.72
C ASP A 342 -12.11 24.72 -2.73
N SER A 343 -12.09 23.91 -1.66
CA SER A 343 -10.99 23.85 -0.71
C SER A 343 -9.68 23.45 -1.39
N PHE A 344 -9.70 22.44 -2.27
CA PHE A 344 -8.53 22.01 -3.03
C PHE A 344 -8.01 23.12 -3.96
N VAL A 345 -8.91 23.77 -4.70
CA VAL A 345 -8.54 24.84 -5.64
C VAL A 345 -7.94 26.03 -4.89
N ASN A 346 -8.58 26.48 -3.81
CA ASN A 346 -8.09 27.59 -2.99
C ASN A 346 -6.71 27.26 -2.39
N PHE A 347 -6.57 26.09 -1.77
CA PHE A 347 -5.30 25.65 -1.19
C PHE A 347 -4.17 25.60 -2.22
N THR A 348 -4.43 25.01 -3.39
CA THR A 348 -3.40 24.87 -4.44
C THR A 348 -3.11 26.19 -5.18
N ASN A 349 -4.03 27.15 -5.20
CA ASN A 349 -3.77 28.51 -5.68
C ASN A 349 -2.85 29.28 -4.72
N GLU A 350 -3.08 29.15 -3.41
CA GLU A 350 -2.26 29.80 -2.38
C GLU A 350 -0.90 29.14 -2.20
N ASN A 351 -0.78 27.85 -2.55
CA ASN A 351 0.42 27.04 -2.34
C ASN A 351 0.84 26.35 -3.66
N PRO A 352 1.58 27.05 -4.55
CA PRO A 352 2.00 26.49 -5.84
C PRO A 352 2.79 25.18 -5.77
N GLU A 353 3.55 24.97 -4.68
CA GLU A 353 4.27 23.70 -4.44
C GLU A 353 3.32 22.50 -4.24
N ALA A 354 2.07 22.76 -3.85
CA ALA A 354 1.06 21.74 -3.64
C ALA A 354 0.24 21.41 -4.91
N THR A 355 0.61 21.95 -6.08
CA THR A 355 -0.12 21.75 -7.36
C THR A 355 -0.28 20.27 -7.73
N TYR A 356 0.66 19.40 -7.33
CA TYR A 356 0.60 17.95 -7.56
C TYR A 356 -0.27 17.19 -6.54
N SER A 357 -0.88 17.88 -5.59
CA SER A 357 -1.83 17.27 -4.67
C SER A 357 -3.08 16.83 -5.43
N PHE A 358 -3.80 15.87 -4.86
CA PHE A 358 -5.09 15.45 -5.37
C PHE A 358 -5.97 14.97 -4.22
N ILE A 359 -7.28 14.99 -4.45
CA ILE A 359 -8.27 14.29 -3.63
C ILE A 359 -8.71 13.09 -4.44
N ALA A 360 -8.52 11.88 -3.91
CA ALA A 360 -9.03 10.65 -4.51
C ALA A 360 -10.16 10.08 -3.66
N ILE A 361 -11.22 9.64 -4.31
CA ILE A 361 -12.42 9.07 -3.71
C ILE A 361 -12.63 7.73 -4.40
N ASP A 362 -12.21 6.66 -3.72
CA ASP A 362 -12.39 5.29 -4.17
C ASP A 362 -13.80 4.82 -3.85
N LEU A 363 -14.57 4.52 -4.89
CA LEU A 363 -16.00 4.22 -4.78
C LEU A 363 -16.22 2.73 -4.65
N ILE A 364 -15.86 2.19 -3.48
CA ILE A 364 -15.95 0.77 -3.15
C ILE A 364 -17.25 0.49 -2.38
N ASP A 365 -17.83 -0.70 -2.57
CA ASP A 365 -19.00 -1.12 -1.81
C ASP A 365 -18.66 -1.41 -0.33
N GLY A 366 -19.08 -0.52 0.58
CA GLY A 366 -18.92 -0.70 2.02
C GLY A 366 -19.51 -2.01 2.58
N LYS A 367 -20.51 -2.61 1.92
CA LYS A 367 -21.08 -3.92 2.33
C LYS A 367 -20.16 -5.11 2.09
N LYS A 368 -19.07 -4.91 1.35
CA LYS A 368 -18.03 -5.91 1.08
C LYS A 368 -16.76 -5.68 1.90
N ILE A 369 -16.75 -4.64 2.73
CA ILE A 369 -15.61 -4.17 3.54
C ILE A 369 -15.82 -4.44 5.03
N ALA A 370 -17.05 -4.78 5.46
CA ALA A 370 -17.46 -4.92 6.85
C ALA A 370 -17.72 -6.37 7.28
#